data_AF-A0A354GVA5-F1
#
_entry.id   AF-A0A354GVA5-F1
#
_cell.length_a   1.000
_cell.length_b   1.000
_cell.length_c   1.000
_cell.angle_alpha   90.00
_cell.angle_beta   90.00
_cell.angle_gamma   90.00
#
_symmetry.space_group_name_H-M   'P 1'
#
loop_
_entity.id
_entity.type
_entity.pdbx_description
1 polymer ?
#
loop_
_entity_poly.entity_id
_entity_poly.type
_entity_poly.pdbx_seq_one_letter_code
_entity_poly.pdbx_strand_id
1 'polypeptide(L)'
;MVREAHQKGDTEMLRRIYGYAEWCLEQKAKDLWNAAAVAFYEHLFDSHRSLWDQFVRWLSPRVVADCWGLWEWRLSAEELAEVRRLIAGCRKPLYQEARLTRRGA
;
A
#
# COMPACT_ATOMS: atom_id res chain seq x y z
N MET A 1 -13.49 -2.10 4.28
CA MET A 1 -12.38 -3.06 4.39
C MET A 1 -11.05 -2.43 4.83
N VAL A 2 -10.19 -1.87 3.97
CA VAL A 2 -8.86 -1.33 4.42
C VAL A 2 -8.98 -0.09 5.32
N ARG A 3 -9.84 0.87 4.94
CA ARG A 3 -10.12 2.07 5.73
C ARG A 3 -10.65 1.74 7.12
N GLU A 4 -11.66 0.88 7.18
CA GLU A 4 -12.27 0.46 8.45
C GLU A 4 -11.27 -0.24 9.35
N ALA A 5 -10.37 -1.05 8.77
CA ALA A 5 -9.31 -1.69 9.51
C ALA A 5 -8.32 -0.65 10.10
N HIS A 6 -7.95 0.39 9.33
CA HIS A 6 -7.18 1.52 9.86
C HIS A 6 -7.93 2.26 10.98
N GLN A 7 -9.21 2.59 10.77
CA GLN A 7 -10.03 3.29 11.75
C GLN A 7 -10.20 2.52 13.07
N LYS A 8 -10.22 1.18 13.00
CA LYS A 8 -10.34 0.29 14.16
C LYS A 8 -8.99 -0.11 14.76
N GLY A 9 -7.87 0.27 14.14
CA GLY A 9 -6.54 -0.23 14.51
C GLY A 9 -6.38 -1.75 14.34
N ASP A 10 -7.17 -2.37 13.46
CA ASP A 10 -7.19 -3.82 13.22
C ASP A 10 -5.96 -4.23 12.40
N THR A 11 -4.84 -4.33 13.10
CA THR A 11 -3.52 -4.57 12.52
C THR A 11 -3.45 -5.94 11.84
N GLU A 12 -4.16 -6.95 12.34
CA GLU A 12 -4.20 -8.29 11.74
C GLU A 12 -4.95 -8.28 10.39
N MET A 13 -6.06 -7.56 10.31
CA MET A 13 -6.77 -7.37 9.04
C MET A 13 -5.94 -6.57 8.04
N LEU A 14 -5.29 -5.49 8.48
CA LEU A 14 -4.38 -4.70 7.64
C LEU A 14 -3.23 -5.55 7.09
N ARG A 15 -2.63 -6.39 7.94
CA ARG A 15 -1.57 -7.33 7.56
C ARG A 15 -2.02 -8.27 6.44
N ARG A 16 -3.24 -8.81 6.53
CA ARG A 16 -3.82 -9.68 5.50
C ARG A 16 -4.11 -8.93 4.20
N ILE A 17 -4.70 -7.73 4.28
CA ILE A 17 -5.06 -6.93 3.11
C ILE A 17 -3.80 -6.53 2.34
N TYR A 18 -2.85 -5.86 3.00
CA TYR A 18 -1.63 -5.40 2.32
C TYR A 18 -0.75 -6.57 1.88
N GLY A 19 -0.68 -7.65 2.67
CA GLY A 19 0.10 -8.84 2.29
C GLY A 19 -0.49 -9.57 1.09
N TYR A 20 -1.81 -9.67 0.99
CA TYR A 20 -2.47 -10.25 -0.18
C TYR A 20 -2.32 -9.36 -1.42
N ALA A 21 -2.54 -8.05 -1.28
CA ALA A 21 -2.39 -7.11 -2.38
C ALA A 21 -0.97 -7.09 -2.93
N GLU A 22 0.03 -7.06 -2.05
CA GLU A 22 1.43 -7.12 -2.46
C GLU A 22 1.72 -8.45 -3.14
N TRP A 23 1.29 -9.59 -2.57
CA TRP A 23 1.49 -10.88 -3.23
C TRP A 23 0.89 -10.93 -4.64
N CYS A 24 -0.33 -10.43 -4.83
CA CYS A 24 -0.95 -10.34 -6.16
C CYS A 24 -0.10 -9.50 -7.12
N LEU A 25 0.44 -8.37 -6.66
CA LEU A 25 1.34 -7.51 -7.44
C LEU A 25 2.62 -8.25 -7.87
N GLU A 26 3.12 -9.21 -7.09
CA GLU A 26 4.30 -9.99 -7.44
C GLU A 26 4.04 -11.13 -8.43
N GLN A 27 2.78 -11.42 -8.78
CA GLN A 27 2.45 -12.53 -9.67
C GLN A 27 2.75 -12.21 -11.13
N LYS A 28 3.07 -13.26 -11.93
CA LYS A 28 3.24 -13.12 -13.39
C LYS A 28 1.92 -13.02 -14.14
N ALA A 29 0.84 -13.53 -13.54
CA ALA A 29 -0.48 -13.55 -14.14
C ALA A 29 -1.07 -12.12 -14.17
N LYS A 30 -1.47 -11.66 -15.36
CA LYS A 30 -1.89 -10.27 -15.60
C LYS A 30 -3.09 -9.85 -14.79
N ASP A 31 -4.08 -10.70 -14.73
CA ASP A 31 -5.27 -10.53 -13.91
C ASP A 31 -4.93 -10.24 -12.44
N LEU A 32 -3.92 -10.91 -11.87
CA LEU A 32 -3.52 -10.72 -10.48
C LEU A 32 -2.75 -9.42 -10.25
N TRP A 33 -1.63 -9.22 -10.97
CA TRP A 33 -0.82 -8.03 -10.71
C TRP A 33 -1.54 -6.75 -11.11
N ASN A 34 -2.28 -6.78 -12.23
CA ASN A 34 -3.00 -5.61 -12.70
C ASN A 34 -4.15 -5.27 -11.76
N ALA A 35 -4.89 -6.27 -11.26
CA ALA A 35 -5.96 -6.01 -10.30
C ALA A 35 -5.42 -5.39 -9.00
N ALA A 36 -4.29 -5.88 -8.47
CA ALA A 36 -3.68 -5.29 -7.28
C ALA A 36 -3.23 -3.84 -7.52
N ALA A 37 -2.57 -3.60 -8.65
CA ALA A 37 -2.10 -2.28 -9.03
C ALA A 37 -3.27 -1.29 -9.20
N VAL A 38 -4.22 -1.58 -10.08
CA VAL A 38 -5.27 -0.62 -10.48
C VAL A 38 -6.47 -0.59 -9.55
N ALA A 39 -6.88 -1.71 -8.94
CA ALA A 39 -8.07 -1.73 -8.10
C ALA A 39 -7.78 -1.40 -6.62
N PHE A 40 -6.51 -1.46 -6.20
CA PHE A 40 -6.12 -1.20 -4.81
C PHE A 40 -5.06 -0.11 -4.68
N TYR A 41 -3.84 -0.31 -5.20
CA TYR A 41 -2.75 0.63 -4.95
C TYR A 41 -2.92 1.97 -5.65
N GLU A 42 -3.48 1.99 -6.85
CA GLU A 42 -3.78 3.22 -7.60
C GLU A 42 -4.67 4.15 -6.78
N HIS A 43 -5.70 3.61 -6.14
CA HIS A 43 -6.70 4.35 -5.36
C HIS A 43 -6.33 4.60 -3.90
N LEU A 44 -5.16 4.12 -3.44
CA LEU A 44 -4.83 4.10 -2.01
C LEU A 44 -4.86 5.49 -1.38
N PHE A 45 -4.48 6.53 -2.15
CA PHE A 45 -4.40 7.90 -1.68
C PHE A 45 -5.60 8.78 -2.09
N ASP A 46 -6.61 8.25 -2.79
CA ASP A 46 -7.74 9.04 -3.30
C ASP A 46 -8.56 9.76 -2.23
N SER A 47 -8.51 9.26 -1.00
CA SER A 47 -9.41 9.73 0.05
C SER A 47 -8.79 9.54 1.43
N HIS A 48 -9.41 10.19 2.43
CA HIS A 48 -9.03 10.05 3.84
C HIS A 48 -7.57 10.43 4.08
N ARG A 49 -7.21 11.67 3.70
CA ARG A 49 -5.86 12.23 3.84
C ARG A 49 -5.28 12.11 5.26
N SER A 50 -6.14 12.07 6.28
CA SER A 50 -5.76 11.83 7.68
C SER A 50 -5.23 10.42 7.98
N LEU A 51 -5.29 9.49 7.02
CA LEU A 51 -4.77 8.13 7.15
C LEU A 51 -3.51 7.89 6.31
N TRP A 52 -3.05 8.86 5.51
CA TRP A 52 -1.93 8.65 4.59
C TRP A 52 -0.64 8.29 5.32
N ASP A 53 -0.40 8.85 6.50
CA ASP A 53 0.74 8.50 7.36
C ASP A 53 0.68 7.02 7.80
N GLN A 54 -0.51 6.48 7.98
CA GLN A 54 -0.72 5.07 8.32
C GLN A 54 -0.57 4.18 7.09
N PHE A 55 -1.06 4.63 5.93
CA PHE A 55 -0.95 3.88 4.67
C PHE A 55 0.50 3.61 4.29
N VAL A 56 1.36 4.64 4.34
CA VAL A 56 2.77 4.50 3.92
C VAL A 56 3.56 3.50 4.76
N ARG A 57 3.14 3.21 5.99
CA ARG A 57 3.79 2.20 6.84
C ARG A 57 3.67 0.79 6.26
N TRP A 58 2.61 0.52 5.50
CA TRP A 58 2.35 -0.79 4.90
C TRP A 58 2.90 -0.95 3.48
N LEU A 59 3.54 0.08 2.94
CA LEU A 59 4.13 0.05 1.60
C LEU A 59 5.57 -0.43 1.68
N SER A 60 5.88 -1.52 0.99
CA SER A 60 7.26 -1.94 0.79
C SER A 60 7.94 -1.02 -0.23
N PRO A 61 9.29 -0.90 -0.22
CA PRO A 61 10.02 -0.15 -1.24
C PRO A 61 9.69 -0.60 -2.67
N ARG A 62 9.38 -1.88 -2.85
CA ARG A 62 8.97 -2.45 -4.14
C ARG A 62 7.62 -1.91 -4.57
N VAL A 63 6.60 -1.97 -3.71
CA VAL A 63 5.27 -1.42 -4.01
C VAL A 63 5.38 0.06 -4.36
N VAL A 64 6.19 0.82 -3.61
CA VAL A 64 6.46 2.23 -3.91
C VAL A 64 7.04 2.39 -5.31
N ALA A 65 8.07 1.62 -5.68
CA ALA A 65 8.68 1.71 -7.00
C ALA A 65 7.71 1.30 -8.13
N ASP A 66 6.99 0.19 -7.96
CA ASP A 66 6.12 -0.40 -8.98
C ASP A 66 4.84 0.43 -9.19
N CYS A 67 4.33 1.11 -8.15
CA CYS A 67 3.08 1.90 -8.21
C CYS A 67 3.31 3.41 -8.32
N TRP A 68 4.55 3.91 -8.27
CA TRP A 68 4.83 5.36 -8.28
C TRP A 68 4.20 6.07 -9.47
N GLY A 69 4.32 5.49 -10.67
CA GLY A 69 3.75 6.06 -11.89
C GLY A 69 2.22 6.17 -11.87
N LEU A 70 1.53 5.27 -11.15
CA LEU A 70 0.08 5.35 -10.96
C LEU A 70 -0.30 6.56 -10.09
N TRP A 71 0.46 6.80 -9.02
CA TRP A 71 0.25 7.95 -8.15
C TRP A 71 0.63 9.26 -8.83
N GLU A 72 1.66 9.29 -9.68
CA GLU A 72 2.01 10.43 -10.52
C GLU A 72 0.88 10.82 -11.48
N TRP A 73 0.18 9.82 -12.05
CA TRP A 73 -0.95 10.09 -12.94
C TRP A 73 -2.19 10.59 -12.21
N ARG A 74 -2.36 10.21 -10.95
CA ARG A 74 -3.62 10.36 -10.21
C ARG A 74 -3.64 11.52 -9.21
N LEU A 75 -2.52 11.80 -8.57
CA LEU A 75 -2.40 12.82 -7.53
C LEU A 75 -1.98 14.16 -8.11
N SER A 76 -2.35 15.26 -7.46
CA SER A 76 -1.75 16.56 -7.76
C SER A 76 -0.26 16.57 -7.42
N ALA A 77 0.49 17.54 -7.94
CA ALA A 77 1.91 17.69 -7.61
C ALA A 77 2.14 17.90 -6.10
N GLU A 78 1.26 18.66 -5.43
CA GLU A 78 1.31 18.89 -3.99
C GLU A 78 1.02 17.61 -3.19
N GLU A 79 0.05 16.82 -3.64
CA GLU A 79 -0.31 15.55 -3.03
C GLU A 79 0.80 14.50 -3.19
N LEU A 80 1.39 14.41 -4.38
CA LEU A 80 2.51 13.51 -4.64
C LEU A 80 3.76 13.90 -3.83
N ALA A 81 4.04 15.21 -3.70
CA ALA A 81 5.10 15.71 -2.83
C ALA A 81 4.86 15.33 -1.36
N GLU A 82 3.61 15.36 -0.90
CA GLU A 82 3.23 14.92 0.44
C GLU A 82 3.46 13.42 0.64
N VAL A 83 3.00 12.58 -0.30
CA VAL A 83 3.26 11.13 -0.26
C VAL A 83 4.77 10.85 -0.23
N ARG A 84 5.57 11.58 -1.02
CA ARG A 84 7.03 11.48 -1.00
C ARG A 84 7.61 11.80 0.39
N ARG A 85 7.16 12.88 1.04
CA ARG A 85 7.59 13.22 2.41
C ARG A 85 7.20 12.13 3.41
N LEU A 86 5.97 11.61 3.33
CA LEU A 86 5.47 10.59 4.25
C LEU A 86 6.27 9.28 4.12
N ILE A 87 6.57 8.84 2.90
CA ILE A 87 7.42 7.68 2.65
C ILE A 87 8.83 7.91 3.19
N ALA A 88 9.46 9.05 2.87
CA ALA A 88 10.81 9.38 3.35
C ALA A 88 10.88 9.52 4.89
N GLY A 89 9.80 9.98 5.52
CA GLY A 89 9.69 10.15 6.96
C GLY A 89 9.23 8.91 7.73
N CYS A 90 8.91 7.80 7.05
CA CYS A 90 8.35 6.62 7.69
C CYS A 90 9.39 5.86 8.54
N ARG A 91 9.36 6.05 9.86
CA ARG A 91 10.31 5.43 10.82
C ARG A 91 9.90 4.04 11.33
N LYS A 92 8.64 3.63 11.13
CA LYS A 92 8.08 2.35 11.65
C LYS A 92 7.31 1.60 10.57
N PRO A 93 8.01 1.02 9.57
CA PRO A 93 7.37 0.23 8.54
C PRO A 93 6.74 -1.04 9.14
N LEU A 94 5.55 -1.39 8.63
CA LEU A 94 4.78 -2.58 8.97
C LEU A 94 4.66 -3.56 7.79
N TYR A 95 5.10 -3.18 6.58
CA TYR A 95 5.05 -4.06 5.39
C TYR A 95 5.78 -5.41 5.59
N GLN A 96 6.76 -5.45 6.49
CA GLN A 96 7.48 -6.69 6.80
C GLN A 96 6.57 -7.71 7.48
N GLU A 97 5.64 -7.27 8.34
CA GLU A 97 4.67 -8.14 9.02
C GLU A 97 3.68 -8.78 8.02
N ALA A 98 3.36 -8.04 6.95
CA ALA A 98 2.52 -8.52 5.86
C ALA A 98 3.17 -9.67 5.08
N ARG A 99 4.51 -9.73 5.04
CA ARG A 99 5.29 -10.74 4.29
C ARG A 99 5.62 -12.01 5.11
N LEU A 100 5.55 -11.96 6.44
CA LEU A 100 6.03 -13.04 7.32
C LEU A 100 5.15 -14.31 7.34
N THR A 101 3.97 -14.32 6.72
CA THR A 101 3.03 -15.46 6.79
C THR A 101 3.31 -16.58 5.77
N ARG A 102 4.41 -16.54 5.02
CA ARG A 102 4.63 -17.45 3.88
C ARG A 102 5.90 -18.30 3.89
N ARG A 103 6.65 -18.35 4.99
CA ARG A 103 7.79 -19.30 5.11
C ARG A 103 7.38 -20.75 5.47
N GLY A 104 6.10 -21.11 5.31
CA GLY A 104 5.60 -22.43 5.74
C GLY A 104 4.42 -22.93 4.91
N ALA A 105 4.51 -22.86 3.59
CA ALA A 105 3.62 -23.58 2.67
C ALA A 105 4.46 -24.31 1.63
#